data_AF-A0A3D3P2N6-F1
#
_entry.id   AF-A0A3D3P2N6-F1
#
_cell.length_a   1.000
_cell.length_b   1.000
_cell.length_c   1.000
_cell.angle_alpha   90.00
_cell.angle_beta   90.00
_cell.angle_gamma   90.00
#
_symmetry.space_group_name_H-M   'P 1'
#
loop_
_entity.id
_entity.type
_entity.pdbx_description
1 polymer ?
#
loop_
_entity_poly.entity_id
_entity_poly.type
_entity_poly.pdbx_seq_one_letter_code
_entity_poly.pdbx_strand_id
1 'polypeptide(L)'
;ERFQKELGLTPYDASVITSDIQLVSYFETTVALAKTPGKKVANWIINNFLGLLNEKSVEIQASPVTPAKLSDVLNLIEAGTVSNSQAKELFTTLWDTPEKDPADLAKEMGFEPADTGAIDALIDEVIAANPDKVAEIQGGNEKLLNFLTGQVMKASKGKANPKIVTEGLRSKLL
;
A
#
# COMPACT_ATOMS: atom_id res chain seq x y z
N GLU A 1 20.58 13.09 -0.05
CA GLU A 1 20.03 14.06 -1.03
C GLU A 1 19.38 13.42 -2.25
N ARG A 2 20.04 12.48 -2.96
CA ARG A 2 19.48 11.82 -4.16
C ARG A 2 18.04 11.32 -3.99
N PHE A 3 17.78 10.49 -2.97
CA PHE A 3 16.43 9.94 -2.72
C PHE A 3 15.37 10.99 -2.38
N GLN A 4 15.76 12.15 -1.84
CA GLN A 4 14.81 13.22 -1.58
C GLN A 4 14.40 13.91 -2.90
N LYS A 5 15.37 14.15 -3.79
CA LYS A 5 15.15 14.83 -5.08
C LYS A 5 14.43 13.92 -6.09
N GLU A 6 14.85 12.66 -6.20
CA GLU A 6 14.36 11.75 -7.23
C GLU A 6 13.08 11.00 -6.82
N LEU A 7 12.95 10.65 -5.54
CA LEU A 7 11.86 9.81 -5.04
C LEU A 7 10.93 10.54 -4.06
N GLY A 8 11.21 11.81 -3.72
CA GLY A 8 10.37 12.61 -2.83
C GLY A 8 10.37 12.13 -1.37
N LEU A 9 11.41 11.40 -0.94
CA LEU A 9 11.59 10.99 0.45
C LEU A 9 11.78 12.22 1.34
N THR A 10 11.27 12.15 2.58
CA THR A 10 11.59 13.16 3.58
C THR A 10 13.06 13.05 4.01
N PRO A 11 13.65 14.09 4.62
CA PRO A 11 14.99 13.99 5.20
C PRO A 11 15.12 12.84 6.20
N TYR A 12 14.07 12.59 6.99
CA TYR A 12 14.02 11.48 7.93
C TYR A 12 14.05 10.13 7.22
N ASP A 13 13.12 9.88 6.28
CA ASP A 13 13.06 8.61 5.56
C ASP A 13 14.37 8.32 4.82
N ALA A 14 14.94 9.34 4.18
CA ALA A 14 16.21 9.22 3.50
C ALA A 14 17.33 8.84 4.48
N SER A 15 17.38 9.46 5.66
CA SER A 15 18.39 9.14 6.69
C SER A 15 18.29 7.71 7.21
N VAL A 16 17.07 7.20 7.39
CA VAL A 16 16.82 5.81 7.81
C VAL A 16 17.24 4.84 6.72
N ILE A 17 16.81 5.05 5.47
CA ILE A 17 17.18 4.17 4.36
C ILE A 17 18.70 4.13 4.14
N THR A 18 19.39 5.27 4.34
CA THR A 18 20.85 5.36 4.19
C THR A 18 21.64 5.04 5.44
N SER A 19 21.02 4.52 6.50
CA SER A 19 21.74 4.17 7.74
C SER A 19 22.67 2.98 7.56
N ASP A 20 22.38 2.12 6.57
CA ASP A 20 23.12 0.89 6.28
C ASP A 20 23.18 0.70 4.75
N ILE A 21 24.37 0.36 4.23
CA ILE A 21 24.58 0.08 2.82
C ILE A 21 23.75 -1.10 2.30
N GLN A 22 23.49 -2.10 3.14
CA GLN A 22 22.65 -3.24 2.77
C GLN A 22 21.18 -2.85 2.69
N LEU A 23 20.72 -1.95 3.56
CA LEU A 23 19.38 -1.38 3.48
C LEU A 23 19.20 -0.52 2.23
N VAL A 24 20.21 0.28 1.88
CA VAL A 24 20.21 1.05 0.62
C VAL A 24 20.07 0.10 -0.58
N SER A 25 20.91 -0.94 -0.65
CA SER A 25 20.88 -1.90 -1.77
C SER A 25 19.55 -2.65 -1.86
N TYR A 26 19.00 -3.07 -0.72
CA TYR A 26 17.69 -3.71 -0.64
C TYR A 26 16.59 -2.76 -1.14
N PHE A 27 16.59 -1.51 -0.68
CA PHE A 27 15.62 -0.49 -1.09
C PHE A 27 15.72 -0.18 -2.59
N GLU A 28 16.90 0.09 -3.13
CA GLU A 28 17.09 0.42 -4.54
C GLU A 28 16.63 -0.73 -5.45
N THR A 29 16.98 -1.97 -5.08
CA THR A 29 16.54 -3.16 -5.83
C THR A 29 15.02 -3.30 -5.78
N THR A 30 14.41 -3.07 -4.61
CA THR A 30 12.95 -3.11 -4.46
C THR A 30 12.28 -2.03 -5.32
N VAL A 31 12.80 -0.80 -5.32
CA VAL A 31 12.28 0.32 -6.14
C VAL A 31 12.41 0.04 -7.63
N ALA A 32 13.51 -0.60 -8.07
CA ALA A 32 13.71 -0.93 -9.47
C ALA A 32 12.73 -2.00 -10.00
N LEU A 33 12.26 -2.89 -9.12
CA LEU A 33 11.34 -3.99 -9.47
C LEU A 33 9.87 -3.63 -9.23
N ALA A 34 9.59 -2.77 -8.26
CA ALA A 34 8.23 -2.37 -7.91
C ALA A 34 7.68 -1.35 -8.91
N LYS A 35 6.41 -1.50 -9.27
CA LYS A 35 5.58 -0.48 -9.94
C LYS A 35 5.09 0.59 -8.96
N THR A 36 5.32 0.36 -7.66
CA THR A 36 4.94 1.24 -6.56
C THR A 36 5.88 2.45 -6.47
N PRO A 37 5.38 3.68 -6.27
CA PRO A 37 6.23 4.87 -6.11
C PRO A 37 7.29 4.72 -5.01
N GLY A 38 8.53 5.16 -5.27
CA GLY A 38 9.66 4.96 -4.35
C GLY A 38 9.43 5.45 -2.92
N LYS A 39 8.69 6.55 -2.74
CA LYS A 39 8.28 7.02 -1.39
C LYS A 39 7.41 6.01 -0.64
N LYS A 40 6.45 5.37 -1.32
CA LYS A 40 5.61 4.33 -0.70
C LYS A 40 6.46 3.10 -0.37
N VAL A 41 7.39 2.72 -1.24
CA VAL A 41 8.36 1.63 -0.97
C VAL A 41 9.17 1.94 0.29
N ALA A 42 9.74 3.15 0.39
CA ALA A 42 10.52 3.58 1.56
C ALA A 42 9.69 3.50 2.85
N ASN A 43 8.47 4.05 2.84
CA ASN A 43 7.56 3.96 3.98
C ASN A 43 7.25 2.51 4.37
N TRP A 44 7.08 1.62 3.39
CA TRP A 44 6.77 0.22 3.67
C TRP A 44 7.95 -0.51 4.29
N ILE A 45 9.16 -0.26 3.78
CA ILE A 45 10.39 -0.82 4.34
C ILE A 45 10.60 -0.33 5.76
N ILE A 46 10.53 0.99 5.99
CA ILE A 46 10.78 1.60 7.30
C ILE A 46 9.79 1.10 8.35
N ASN A 47 8.49 1.04 8.02
CA ASN A 47 7.46 0.78 9.02
C ASN A 47 7.11 -0.71 9.19
N ASN A 48 7.38 -1.56 8.20
CA ASN A 48 6.98 -2.97 8.26
C ASN A 48 8.19 -3.91 8.14
N PHE A 49 9.03 -3.74 7.12
CA PHE A 49 10.18 -4.65 6.91
C PHE A 49 11.21 -4.54 8.03
N LEU A 50 11.65 -3.32 8.38
CA LEU A 50 12.58 -3.10 9.50
C LEU A 50 11.94 -3.47 10.85
N GLY A 51 10.62 -3.25 10.99
CA GLY A 51 9.86 -3.67 12.16
C GLY A 51 9.93 -5.19 12.36
N LEU A 52 9.69 -5.97 11.30
CA LEU A 52 9.70 -7.43 11.36
C LEU A 52 11.11 -8.00 11.54
N LEU A 53 12.13 -7.40 10.89
CA LEU A 53 13.54 -7.74 11.15
C LEU A 53 13.88 -7.61 12.64
N ASN A 54 13.50 -6.49 13.26
CA ASN A 54 13.71 -6.26 14.68
C ASN A 54 12.93 -7.24 15.56
N GLU A 55 11.65 -7.46 15.26
CA GLU A 55 10.80 -8.42 15.98
C GLU A 55 11.37 -9.84 15.97
N LYS A 56 11.86 -10.29 14.81
CA LYS A 56 12.46 -11.62 14.63
C LYS A 56 13.95 -11.66 15.01
N SER A 57 14.55 -10.52 15.37
CA SER A 57 15.98 -10.37 15.65
C SER A 57 16.86 -10.90 14.50
N VAL A 58 16.47 -10.60 13.26
CA VAL A 58 17.14 -11.03 12.03
C VAL A 58 17.83 -9.81 11.40
N GLU A 59 19.06 -10.00 10.93
CA GLU A 59 19.74 -8.98 10.13
C GLU A 59 19.21 -8.96 8.69
N ILE A 60 19.27 -7.80 8.02
CA ILE A 60 18.73 -7.64 6.67
C ILE A 60 19.29 -8.66 5.66
N GLN A 61 20.56 -9.02 5.80
CA GLN A 61 21.23 -9.99 4.91
C GLN A 61 20.71 -11.41 5.09
N ALA A 62 20.20 -11.73 6.28
CA ALA A 62 19.59 -13.01 6.61
C ALA A 62 18.06 -13.00 6.41
N SER A 63 17.50 -11.92 5.86
CA SER A 63 16.07 -11.86 5.59
C SER A 63 15.66 -12.95 4.58
N PRO A 64 14.64 -13.76 4.90
CA PRO A 64 14.10 -14.75 3.97
C PRO A 64 13.31 -14.10 2.83
N VAL A 65 12.87 -12.85 2.99
CA VAL A 65 12.12 -12.09 1.98
C VAL A 65 13.08 -11.21 1.18
N THR A 66 13.39 -11.66 -0.03
CA THR A 66 14.20 -10.92 -1.01
C THR A 66 13.53 -9.61 -1.46
N PRO A 67 14.29 -8.63 -1.99
CA PRO A 67 13.73 -7.42 -2.59
C PRO A 67 12.68 -7.68 -3.68
N ALA A 68 12.87 -8.74 -4.49
CA ALA A 68 11.92 -9.13 -5.53
C ALA A 68 10.55 -9.50 -4.94
N LYS A 69 10.54 -10.39 -3.95
CA LYS A 69 9.32 -10.78 -3.23
C LYS A 69 8.63 -9.60 -2.56
N LEU A 70 9.37 -8.71 -1.91
CA LEU A 70 8.76 -7.50 -1.35
C LEU A 70 8.15 -6.64 -2.46
N SER A 71 8.85 -6.48 -3.60
CA SER A 71 8.32 -5.73 -4.74
C SER A 71 7.01 -6.32 -5.28
N ASP A 72 6.89 -7.65 -5.32
CA ASP A 72 5.67 -8.33 -5.74
C ASP A 72 4.51 -8.10 -4.76
N VAL A 73 4.77 -8.16 -3.44
CA VAL A 73 3.77 -7.78 -2.42
C VAL A 73 3.31 -6.34 -2.62
N LEU A 74 4.22 -5.40 -2.84
CA LEU A 74 3.88 -3.99 -3.07
C LEU A 74 3.13 -3.78 -4.39
N ASN A 75 3.44 -4.57 -5.42
CA ASN A 75 2.73 -4.56 -6.69
C ASN A 75 1.28 -5.04 -6.53
N LEU A 76 1.01 -6.03 -5.69
CA LEU A 76 -0.36 -6.45 -5.37
C LEU A 76 -1.16 -5.34 -4.68
N ILE A 77 -0.51 -4.55 -3.81
CA ILE A 77 -1.15 -3.36 -3.20
C ILE A 77 -1.47 -2.32 -4.27
N GLU A 78 -0.52 -2.03 -5.16
CA GLU A 78 -0.67 -1.01 -6.18
C GLU A 78 -1.71 -1.40 -7.25
N ALA A 79 -1.83 -2.70 -7.54
CA ALA A 79 -2.88 -3.28 -8.37
C ALA A 79 -4.25 -3.35 -7.68
N GLY A 80 -4.29 -3.15 -6.36
CA GLY A 80 -5.49 -3.24 -5.55
C GLY A 80 -6.03 -4.66 -5.33
N THR A 81 -5.23 -5.67 -5.66
CA THR A 81 -5.52 -7.08 -5.33
C THR A 81 -5.55 -7.30 -3.82
N VAL A 82 -4.66 -6.62 -3.09
CA VAL A 82 -4.62 -6.68 -1.62
C VAL A 82 -4.68 -5.28 -1.02
N SER A 83 -5.35 -5.15 0.12
CA SER A 83 -5.28 -3.95 0.95
C SER A 83 -3.93 -3.86 1.68
N ASN A 84 -3.61 -2.70 2.25
CA ASN A 84 -2.37 -2.55 3.01
C ASN A 84 -2.35 -3.44 4.27
N SER A 85 -3.49 -3.71 4.89
CA SER A 85 -3.56 -4.63 6.04
C SER A 85 -3.34 -6.09 5.60
N GLN A 86 -3.97 -6.52 4.51
CA GLN A 86 -3.78 -7.85 3.94
C GLN A 86 -2.33 -8.04 3.48
N ALA A 87 -1.69 -7.03 2.90
CA ALA A 87 -0.29 -7.09 2.51
C ALA A 87 0.66 -7.27 3.70
N LYS A 88 0.35 -6.73 4.88
CA LYS A 88 1.13 -6.97 6.10
C LYS A 88 0.99 -8.42 6.55
N GLU A 89 -0.23 -8.96 6.53
CA GLU A 89 -0.48 -10.36 6.86
C GLU A 89 0.25 -11.30 5.88
N LEU A 90 0.09 -11.04 4.58
CA LEU A 90 0.79 -11.73 3.49
C LEU A 90 2.30 -11.68 3.68
N PHE A 91 2.86 -10.51 3.98
CA PHE A 91 4.30 -10.33 4.18
C PHE A 91 4.81 -11.13 5.39
N THR A 92 4.08 -11.16 6.50
CA THR A 92 4.43 -11.97 7.67
C THR A 92 4.37 -13.45 7.35
N THR A 93 3.33 -13.92 6.66
CA THR A 93 3.24 -15.34 6.25
C THR A 93 4.36 -15.70 5.27
N LEU A 94 4.64 -14.84 4.29
CA LEU A 94 5.72 -15.01 3.33
C LEU A 94 7.10 -15.07 3.99
N TRP A 95 7.29 -14.39 5.12
CA TRP A 95 8.51 -14.49 5.91
C TRP A 95 8.75 -15.91 6.42
N ASP A 96 7.68 -16.58 6.87
CA ASP A 96 7.75 -17.93 7.42
C ASP A 96 7.72 -19.01 6.30
N THR A 97 7.23 -18.68 5.10
CA THR A 97 7.20 -19.56 3.92
C THR A 97 7.85 -18.89 2.69
N PRO A 98 9.16 -18.59 2.73
CA PRO A 98 9.79 -17.79 1.69
C PRO A 98 9.78 -18.47 0.33
N GLU A 99 9.72 -19.78 0.23
CA GLU A 99 9.66 -20.51 -1.04
C GLU A 99 8.41 -20.19 -1.88
N LYS A 100 7.36 -19.65 -1.27
CA LYS A 100 6.10 -19.34 -1.96
C LYS A 100 6.16 -18.04 -2.76
N ASP A 101 5.38 -18.02 -3.84
CA ASP A 101 5.11 -16.81 -4.60
C ASP A 101 4.10 -15.91 -3.86
N PRO A 102 4.33 -14.59 -3.75
CA PRO A 102 3.42 -13.70 -3.03
C PRO A 102 2.00 -13.65 -3.59
N ALA A 103 1.82 -13.75 -4.92
CA ALA A 103 0.51 -13.69 -5.54
C ALA A 103 -0.28 -14.98 -5.31
N ASP A 104 0.38 -16.13 -5.36
CA ASP A 104 -0.28 -17.41 -5.06
C ASP A 104 -0.57 -17.54 -3.56
N LEU A 105 0.33 -17.11 -2.68
CA LEU A 105 0.07 -17.07 -1.24
C LEU A 105 -1.10 -16.14 -0.91
N ALA A 106 -1.21 -14.98 -1.56
CA ALA A 106 -2.36 -14.09 -1.40
C ALA A 106 -3.68 -14.80 -1.75
N LYS A 107 -3.72 -15.57 -2.85
CA LYS A 107 -4.91 -16.37 -3.22
C LYS A 107 -5.21 -17.47 -2.21
N GLU A 108 -4.20 -18.19 -1.74
CA GLU A 108 -4.36 -19.23 -0.69
C GLU A 108 -4.94 -18.64 0.60
N MET A 109 -4.57 -17.40 0.94
CA MET A 109 -5.11 -16.64 2.07
C MET A 109 -6.51 -16.06 1.80
N GLY A 110 -7.07 -16.26 0.62
CA GLY A 110 -8.36 -15.71 0.21
C GLY A 110 -8.34 -14.20 -0.01
N PHE A 111 -7.16 -13.62 -0.26
CA PHE A 111 -7.03 -12.21 -0.62
C PHE A 111 -7.31 -12.04 -2.10
N GLU A 112 -8.58 -11.82 -2.40
CA GLU A 112 -9.04 -11.51 -3.75
C GLU A 112 -9.16 -10.00 -3.94
N PRO A 113 -9.00 -9.51 -5.19
CA PRO A 113 -9.38 -8.14 -5.53
C PRO A 113 -10.80 -7.90 -5.05
N ALA A 114 -11.02 -6.79 -4.36
CA ALA A 114 -12.35 -6.46 -3.87
C ALA A 114 -13.34 -6.41 -5.05
N ASP A 115 -14.47 -7.11 -4.91
CA ASP A 115 -15.54 -7.13 -5.89
C ASP A 115 -15.94 -5.69 -6.23
N THR A 116 -15.65 -5.27 -7.46
CA THR A 116 -15.86 -3.90 -7.93
C THR A 116 -17.33 -3.51 -7.80
N GLY A 117 -18.26 -4.46 -7.93
CA GLY A 117 -19.70 -4.21 -7.73
C GLY A 117 -20.05 -3.87 -6.28
N ALA A 118 -19.41 -4.54 -5.31
CA ALA A 118 -19.62 -4.26 -3.89
C ALA A 118 -18.99 -2.91 -3.48
N ILE A 119 -17.83 -2.57 -4.03
CA ILE A 119 -17.22 -1.25 -3.81
C ILE A 119 -18.08 -0.13 -4.41
N ASP A 120 -18.55 -0.30 -5.64
CA ASP A 120 -19.40 0.71 -6.29
C ASP A 120 -20.68 0.98 -5.52
N ALA A 121 -21.33 -0.07 -4.99
CA ALA A 121 -22.51 0.08 -4.14
C ALA A 121 -22.21 0.87 -2.85
N LEU A 122 -21.06 0.60 -2.21
CA LEU A 122 -20.64 1.36 -1.03
C LEU A 122 -20.30 2.81 -1.35
N ILE A 123 -19.71 3.07 -2.53
CA ILE A 123 -19.45 4.42 -3.01
C ILE A 123 -20.79 5.16 -3.19
N ASP A 124 -21.78 4.54 -3.84
CA ASP A 124 -23.10 5.14 -4.04
C ASP A 124 -23.81 5.43 -2.72
N GLU A 125 -23.73 4.52 -1.76
CA GLU A 125 -24.28 4.72 -0.41
C GLU A 125 -23.62 5.92 0.29
N VAL A 126 -22.28 6.02 0.25
CA VAL A 126 -21.54 7.13 0.87
C VAL A 126 -21.83 8.47 0.18
N ILE A 127 -21.96 8.49 -1.15
CA ILE A 127 -22.35 9.70 -1.91
C ILE A 127 -23.75 10.14 -1.47
N ALA A 128 -24.71 9.21 -1.45
CA ALA A 128 -26.09 9.50 -1.06
C ALA A 128 -26.21 9.99 0.40
N ALA A 129 -25.37 9.47 1.30
CA ALA A 129 -25.34 9.84 2.71
C ALA A 129 -24.64 11.18 3.00
N ASN A 130 -23.86 11.74 2.08
CA ASN A 130 -23.06 12.96 2.29
C ASN A 130 -23.29 14.02 1.17
N PRO A 131 -24.54 14.45 0.91
CA PRO A 131 -24.86 15.34 -0.20
C PRO A 131 -24.21 16.72 -0.11
N ASP A 132 -23.99 17.22 1.11
CA ASP A 132 -23.29 18.49 1.37
C ASP A 132 -21.82 18.41 0.93
N LYS A 133 -21.13 17.31 1.25
CA LYS A 133 -19.74 17.09 0.84
C LYS A 133 -19.60 16.88 -0.65
N VAL A 134 -20.57 16.22 -1.27
CA VAL A 134 -20.64 16.05 -2.73
C VAL A 134 -20.71 17.41 -3.44
N ALA A 135 -21.58 18.31 -2.98
CA ALA A 135 -21.70 19.65 -3.55
C ALA A 135 -20.40 20.47 -3.39
N GLU A 136 -19.74 20.37 -2.23
CA GLU A 136 -18.44 21.03 -2.02
C GLU A 136 -17.33 20.47 -2.94
N ILE A 137 -17.30 19.16 -3.18
CA ILE A 137 -16.36 18.52 -4.12
C ILE A 137 -16.59 19.02 -5.54
N GLN A 138 -17.85 19.01 -6.00
CA GLN A 138 -18.24 19.52 -7.31
C GLN A 138 -17.98 21.02 -7.46
N GLY A 139 -18.00 21.77 -6.35
CA GLY A 139 -17.58 23.17 -6.27
C GLY A 139 -16.06 23.40 -6.32
N GLY A 140 -15.26 22.35 -6.45
CA GLY A 140 -13.79 22.42 -6.61
C GLY A 140 -12.98 22.06 -5.36
N ASN A 141 -13.63 21.68 -4.24
CA ASN A 141 -12.91 21.26 -3.04
C ASN A 141 -12.55 19.76 -3.07
N GLU A 142 -11.67 19.36 -4.00
CA GLU A 142 -11.26 17.95 -4.17
C GLU A 142 -10.66 17.32 -2.89
N LYS A 143 -10.20 18.11 -1.92
CA LYS A 143 -9.65 17.60 -0.65
C LYS A 143 -10.67 16.76 0.13
N LEU A 144 -11.96 17.00 -0.07
CA LEU A 144 -13.04 16.24 0.56
C LEU A 144 -13.21 14.83 -0.04
N LEU A 145 -12.60 14.52 -1.19
CA LEU A 145 -12.53 13.13 -1.67
C LEU A 145 -11.88 12.22 -0.64
N ASN A 146 -10.81 12.67 0.04
CA ASN A 146 -10.16 11.88 1.08
C ASN A 146 -11.09 11.56 2.27
N PHE A 147 -12.03 12.47 2.57
CA PHE A 147 -13.04 12.24 3.60
C PHE A 147 -14.02 11.13 3.17
N LEU A 148 -14.55 11.22 1.94
CA LEU A 148 -15.46 10.18 1.41
C LEU A 148 -14.74 8.84 1.24
N THR A 149 -13.48 8.83 0.79
CA THR A 149 -12.64 7.62 0.75
C THR A 149 -12.55 6.99 2.14
N GLY A 150 -12.33 7.78 3.19
CA GLY A 150 -12.33 7.29 4.57
C GLY A 150 -13.65 6.64 4.99
N GLN A 151 -14.79 7.18 4.57
CA GLN A 151 -16.11 6.62 4.86
C GLN A 151 -16.34 5.28 4.14
N VAL A 152 -15.99 5.17 2.86
CA VAL A 152 -16.08 3.91 2.11
C VAL A 152 -15.11 2.86 2.69
N MET A 153 -13.90 3.26 3.07
CA MET A 153 -12.95 2.39 3.77
C MET A 153 -13.52 1.85 5.08
N LYS A 154 -14.25 2.68 5.83
CA LYS A 154 -14.93 2.25 7.07
C LYS A 154 -16.07 1.27 6.77
N ALA A 155 -16.89 1.56 5.76
CA ALA A 155 -18.02 0.71 5.38
C ALA A 155 -17.56 -0.67 4.84
N SER A 156 -16.47 -0.69 4.08
CA SER A 156 -15.80 -1.92 3.62
C SER A 156 -14.97 -2.64 4.69
N LYS A 157 -14.94 -2.14 5.94
CA LYS A 157 -14.14 -2.67 7.05
C LYS A 157 -12.64 -2.78 6.72
N GLY A 158 -12.11 -1.81 5.97
CA GLY A 158 -10.71 -1.76 5.56
C GLY A 158 -10.32 -2.76 4.47
N LYS A 159 -11.29 -3.48 3.89
CA LYS A 159 -11.03 -4.44 2.81
C LYS A 159 -10.87 -3.77 1.44
N ALA A 160 -11.49 -2.62 1.22
CA ALA A 160 -11.34 -1.91 -0.05
C ALA A 160 -9.94 -1.30 -0.17
N ASN A 161 -9.46 -1.11 -1.40
CA ASN A 161 -8.24 -0.36 -1.65
C ASN A 161 -8.59 1.15 -1.74
N PRO A 162 -7.93 2.03 -0.95
CA PRO A 162 -8.24 3.46 -0.94
C PRO A 162 -7.99 4.13 -2.29
N LYS A 163 -7.06 3.62 -3.11
CA LYS A 163 -6.80 4.13 -4.46
C LYS A 163 -8.00 3.85 -5.38
N ILE A 164 -8.46 2.60 -5.43
CA ILE A 164 -9.65 2.19 -6.21
C ILE A 164 -10.88 2.98 -5.76
N VAL A 165 -11.08 3.12 -4.45
CA VAL A 165 -12.19 3.89 -3.89
C VAL A 165 -12.13 5.36 -4.30
N THR A 166 -10.95 5.99 -4.21
CA THR A 166 -10.77 7.40 -4.57
C THR A 166 -10.96 7.60 -6.07
N GLU A 167 -10.49 6.67 -6.90
CA GLU A 167 -10.70 6.68 -8.36
C GLU A 167 -12.18 6.52 -8.72
N GLY A 168 -12.90 5.61 -8.05
CA GLY A 168 -14.35 5.43 -8.22
C GLY A 168 -15.15 6.66 -7.80
N LEU A 169 -14.84 7.25 -6.64
CA LEU A 169 -15.44 8.51 -6.17
C LEU A 169 -15.17 9.65 -7.16
N ARG A 170 -13.93 9.78 -7.63
CA ARG A 170 -13.55 10.79 -8.63
C ARG A 170 -14.36 10.61 -9.91
N SER A 171 -14.45 9.38 -10.43
CA SER A 171 -15.21 9.09 -11.65
C SER A 171 -16.71 9.39 -11.55
N LYS A 172 -17.29 9.36 -10.35
CA LYS A 172 -18.73 9.65 -10.14
C LYS A 172 -19.00 11.12 -9.83
N LEU A 173 -18.03 11.86 -9.30
CA LEU A 173 -18.22 13.19 -8.74
C LEU A 173 -17.55 14.33 -9.53
N LEU A 174 -16.51 14.03 -10.32
CA LEU A 174 -15.71 15.00 -11.09
C LEU A 174 -15.69 14.65 -12.57
#